data_AF-A0A815L3Z3-F1
#
_entry.id   AF-A0A815L3Z3-F1
#
_cell.length_a   1.000
_cell.length_b   1.000
_cell.length_c   1.000
_cell.angle_alpha   90.00
_cell.angle_beta   90.00
_cell.angle_gamma   90.00
#
_symmetry.space_group_name_H-M   'P 1'
#
loop_
_entity.id
_entity.type
_entity.pdbx_description
1 polymer ?
#
loop_
_entity_poly.entity_id
_entity_poly.type
_entity_poly.pdbx_seq_one_letter_code
_entity_poly.pdbx_strand_id
1 'polypeptide(L)'
;MRTPTPTPCFEVCKISAPRSLYLNRQDVLLLSYRRISDAVFLILQQRNHLTLIRALLRNNDTRNLLDEKLPNWFLPYGAKIDFVREPFFRQLLIAACLTSMRELLRQTRIRVSRNKARNMFGIIDEYNVLKLDEVFIQHTRLNDHEDKDTNNKGEKTSILHNCKVVVTKNPCYHPGDIRRFTVVSHEELKHLKDVIVFSQQDDCPASHQISGSDLDDGFQKYFRIE
;
A
#
# COMPACT_ATOMS: atom_id res chain seq x y z
N MET A 1 14.51 -34.19 -35.99
CA MET A 1 13.44 -33.42 -35.33
C MET A 1 14.00 -32.05 -35.00
N ARG A 2 13.54 -30.97 -35.67
CA ARG A 2 13.86 -29.60 -35.27
C ARG A 2 13.02 -29.28 -34.03
N THR A 3 13.66 -28.96 -32.92
CA THR A 3 12.97 -28.38 -31.75
C THR A 3 12.31 -27.08 -32.20
N PRO A 4 11.03 -26.82 -31.87
CA PRO A 4 10.40 -25.55 -32.18
C PRO A 4 11.18 -24.44 -31.47
N THR A 5 11.63 -23.45 -32.24
CA THR A 5 12.21 -22.22 -31.71
C THR A 5 11.20 -21.61 -30.74
N PRO A 6 11.57 -21.27 -29.49
CA PRO A 6 10.64 -20.66 -28.55
C PRO A 6 10.14 -19.36 -29.17
N THR A 7 8.84 -19.29 -29.44
CA THR A 7 8.19 -18.04 -29.80
C THR A 7 8.30 -17.10 -28.61
N PRO A 8 8.64 -15.82 -28.81
CA PRO A 8 8.70 -14.86 -27.72
C PRO A 8 7.28 -14.72 -27.13
N CYS A 9 7.06 -15.37 -25.98
CA CYS A 9 5.82 -15.32 -25.22
C CYS A 9 5.96 -14.23 -24.16
N PHE A 10 5.04 -13.26 -24.16
CA PHE A 10 4.97 -12.23 -23.12
C PHE A 10 4.07 -12.72 -21.99
N GLU A 11 4.65 -12.94 -20.82
CA GLU A 11 3.93 -13.41 -19.64
C GLU A 11 3.88 -12.31 -18.57
N VAL A 12 2.69 -12.02 -18.06
CA VAL A 12 2.48 -10.99 -17.04
C VAL A 12 2.42 -11.63 -15.66
N CYS A 13 3.45 -11.41 -14.86
CA CYS A 13 3.50 -11.91 -13.47
C CYS A 13 2.61 -11.09 -12.53
N LYS A 14 2.64 -9.75 -12.65
CA LYS A 14 1.90 -8.81 -11.79
C LYS A 14 1.60 -7.52 -12.55
N ILE A 15 0.50 -6.87 -12.17
CA ILE A 15 0.10 -5.55 -12.68
C ILE A 15 0.10 -4.50 -11.58
N SER A 16 0.28 -3.23 -11.94
CA SER A 16 0.08 -2.11 -11.01
C SER A 16 -1.35 -2.12 -10.48
N ALA A 17 -1.51 -1.90 -9.17
CA ALA A 17 -2.80 -1.95 -8.49
C ALA A 17 -2.71 -1.26 -7.11
N PRO A 18 -3.81 -0.71 -6.58
CA PRO A 18 -3.80 -0.02 -5.30
C PRO A 18 -3.64 -1.02 -4.14
N ARG A 19 -2.41 -1.16 -3.64
CA ARG A 19 -2.09 -2.10 -2.55
C ARG A 19 -1.96 -1.38 -1.22
N SER A 20 -2.66 -1.92 -0.22
CA SER A 20 -2.58 -1.40 1.15
C SER A 20 -1.21 -1.66 1.75
N LEU A 21 -0.77 -0.73 2.60
CA LEU A 21 0.52 -0.80 3.26
C LEU A 21 0.37 -1.20 4.73
N TYR A 22 1.29 -2.04 5.15
CA TYR A 22 1.43 -2.49 6.52
C TYR A 22 2.86 -2.22 6.98
N LEU A 23 2.96 -1.59 8.14
CA LEU A 23 4.19 -1.55 8.90
C LEU A 23 4.44 -2.94 9.50
N ASN A 24 5.70 -3.35 9.51
CA ASN A 24 6.18 -4.50 10.27
C ASN A 24 7.08 -4.01 11.43
N ARG A 25 7.63 -4.95 12.18
CA ARG A 25 8.53 -4.64 13.30
C ARG A 25 9.76 -3.84 12.88
N GLN A 26 10.35 -4.16 11.73
CA GLN A 26 11.54 -3.46 11.21
C GLN A 26 11.22 -2.00 10.89
N ASP A 27 10.10 -1.74 10.21
CA ASP A 27 9.67 -0.38 9.89
C ASP A 27 9.48 0.44 11.17
N VAL A 28 8.77 -0.11 12.16
CA VAL A 28 8.51 0.56 13.45
C VAL A 28 9.82 0.93 14.16
N LEU A 29 10.77 0.01 14.22
CA LEU A 29 12.07 0.24 14.86
C LEU A 29 12.87 1.34 14.16
N LEU A 30 12.97 1.29 12.84
CA LEU A 30 13.72 2.27 12.06
C LEU A 30 13.06 3.66 12.09
N LEU A 31 11.73 3.72 12.05
CA LEU A 31 10.99 4.97 12.17
C LEU A 31 11.12 5.58 13.57
N SER A 32 11.08 4.76 14.63
CA SER A 32 11.33 5.20 16.01
C SER A 32 12.76 5.73 16.18
N TYR A 33 13.75 5.05 15.58
CA TYR A 33 15.14 5.54 15.51
C TYR A 33 15.25 6.91 14.82
N ARG A 34 14.45 7.15 13.78
CA ARG A 34 14.34 8.45 13.09
C ARG A 34 13.48 9.48 13.86
N ARG A 35 13.24 9.28 15.16
CA ARG A 35 12.53 10.19 16.07
C ARG A 35 11.02 10.34 15.83
N ILE A 36 10.40 9.38 15.14
CA ILE A 36 8.93 9.31 15.12
C ILE A 36 8.45 8.79 16.46
N SER A 37 7.55 9.52 17.11
CA SER A 37 7.03 9.14 18.43
C SER A 37 6.30 7.81 18.39
N ASP A 38 6.61 6.93 19.36
CA ASP A 38 5.97 5.62 19.48
C ASP A 38 4.44 5.71 19.67
N ALA A 39 3.96 6.86 20.18
CA ALA A 39 2.54 7.16 20.29
C ALA A 39 1.81 7.07 18.94
N VAL A 40 2.48 7.42 17.83
CA VAL A 40 1.91 7.32 16.47
C VAL A 40 1.58 5.87 16.15
N PHE A 41 2.48 4.93 16.46
CA PHE A 41 2.26 3.50 16.21
C PHE A 41 1.13 2.96 17.11
N LEU A 42 1.07 3.38 18.36
CA LEU A 42 -0.01 2.99 19.28
C LEU A 42 -1.38 3.47 18.78
N ILE A 43 -1.47 4.71 18.28
CA ILE A 43 -2.70 5.25 17.69
C ILE A 43 -3.09 4.44 16.44
N LEU A 44 -2.14 4.09 15.58
CA LEU A 44 -2.41 3.26 14.40
C LEU A 44 -2.92 1.86 14.79
N GLN A 45 -2.28 1.22 15.78
CA GLN A 45 -2.74 -0.06 16.33
C GLN A 45 -4.15 0.03 16.90
N GLN A 46 -4.45 1.07 17.67
CA GLN A 46 -5.77 1.29 18.24
C GLN A 46 -6.83 1.47 17.15
N ARG A 47 -6.55 2.26 16.10
CA ARG A 47 -7.45 2.41 14.95
C ARG A 47 -7.71 1.07 14.25
N ASN A 48 -6.68 0.26 14.03
CA ASN A 48 -6.84 -1.07 13.43
C ASN A 48 -7.73 -1.97 14.30
N HIS A 49 -7.51 -1.96 15.61
CA HIS A 49 -8.32 -2.73 16.55
C HIS A 49 -9.79 -2.30 16.53
N LEU A 50 -10.06 -0.98 16.51
CA LEU A 50 -11.42 -0.46 16.39
C LEU A 50 -12.09 -0.87 15.07
N THR A 51 -11.35 -0.96 13.96
CA THR A 51 -11.89 -1.48 12.68
C THR A 51 -12.34 -2.93 12.81
N LEU A 52 -11.58 -3.78 13.51
CA LEU A 52 -11.98 -5.17 13.77
C LEU A 52 -13.25 -5.24 14.65
N ILE A 53 -13.34 -4.42 15.69
CA ILE A 53 -14.54 -4.34 16.53
C ILE A 53 -15.75 -3.89 15.71
N ARG A 54 -15.60 -2.87 14.86
CA ARG A 54 -16.68 -2.40 13.98
C ARG A 54 -17.12 -3.50 13.01
N ALA A 55 -16.19 -4.26 12.46
CA ALA A 55 -16.49 -5.40 11.59
C ALA A 55 -17.31 -6.50 12.29
N LEU A 56 -17.23 -6.62 13.63
CA LEU A 56 -18.06 -7.54 14.41
C LEU A 56 -19.49 -7.02 14.66
N LEU A 57 -19.73 -5.73 14.43
CA LEU A 57 -21.00 -5.07 14.77
C LEU A 57 -21.77 -4.60 13.53
N ARG A 58 -21.09 -4.34 12.41
CA ARG A 58 -21.65 -3.67 11.23
C ARG A 58 -21.36 -4.45 9.96
N ASN A 59 -22.42 -4.83 9.24
CA ASN A 59 -22.31 -5.61 7.99
C ASN A 59 -21.42 -4.97 6.91
N ASN A 60 -21.45 -3.63 6.76
CA ASN A 60 -20.56 -2.97 5.80
C ASN A 60 -19.09 -3.13 6.16
N ASP A 61 -18.75 -3.03 7.45
CA ASP A 61 -17.37 -3.19 7.92
C ASP A 61 -16.94 -4.66 7.88
N THR A 62 -17.87 -5.58 8.17
CA THR A 62 -17.68 -7.02 7.96
C THR A 62 -17.29 -7.32 6.53
N ARG A 63 -18.09 -6.82 5.56
CA ARG A 63 -17.85 -7.06 4.14
C ARG A 63 -16.49 -6.55 3.71
N ASN A 64 -16.13 -5.33 4.11
CA ASN A 64 -14.82 -4.76 3.80
C ASN A 64 -13.65 -5.58 4.35
N LEU A 65 -13.78 -6.11 5.57
CA LEU A 65 -12.75 -6.96 6.18
C LEU A 65 -12.64 -8.31 5.44
N LEU A 66 -13.78 -8.89 5.08
CA LEU A 66 -13.82 -10.16 4.35
C LEU A 66 -13.31 -10.01 2.92
N ASP A 67 -13.68 -8.95 2.19
CA ASP A 67 -13.15 -8.63 0.85
C ASP A 67 -11.62 -8.45 0.86
N GLU A 68 -11.05 -8.03 1.99
CA GLU A 68 -9.61 -7.89 2.14
C GLU A 68 -8.89 -9.21 2.44
N LYS A 69 -9.59 -10.17 3.07
CA LYS A 69 -9.00 -11.45 3.51
C LYS A 69 -9.32 -12.61 2.58
N LEU A 70 -10.34 -12.47 1.74
CA LEU A 70 -10.86 -13.53 0.88
C LEU A 70 -10.69 -13.17 -0.60
N PRO A 71 -10.67 -14.16 -1.50
CA PRO A 71 -10.69 -13.91 -2.93
C PRO A 71 -11.95 -13.13 -3.35
N ASN A 72 -11.80 -12.21 -4.30
CA ASN A 72 -12.87 -11.31 -4.75
C ASN A 72 -14.14 -12.03 -5.23
N TRP A 73 -14.06 -13.29 -5.66
CA TRP A 73 -15.21 -14.08 -6.14
C TRP A 73 -16.01 -14.75 -5.02
N PHE A 74 -15.48 -14.80 -3.79
CA PHE A 74 -16.04 -15.60 -2.72
C PHE A 74 -17.30 -14.97 -2.11
N LEU A 75 -17.31 -13.66 -1.93
CA LEU A 75 -18.46 -12.97 -1.36
C LEU A 75 -19.52 -12.69 -2.43
N PRO A 76 -20.78 -13.08 -2.21
CA PRO A 76 -21.84 -12.79 -3.17
C PRO A 76 -22.04 -11.27 -3.32
N TYR A 77 -22.08 -10.81 -4.56
CA TYR A 77 -22.42 -9.41 -4.89
C TYR A 77 -23.94 -9.27 -5.05
N GLY A 78 -24.50 -8.20 -4.49
CA GLY A 78 -25.93 -7.88 -4.62
C GLY A 78 -26.88 -8.66 -3.70
N ALA A 79 -26.41 -9.71 -3.02
CA ALA A 79 -27.21 -10.42 -2.02
C ALA A 79 -27.28 -9.62 -0.71
N LYS A 80 -28.49 -9.43 -0.17
CA LYS A 80 -28.73 -8.82 1.15
C LYS A 80 -28.49 -9.86 2.25
N ILE A 81 -27.22 -10.18 2.49
CA ILE A 81 -26.82 -11.12 3.55
C ILE A 81 -26.39 -10.32 4.77
N ASP A 82 -26.91 -10.71 5.93
CA ASP A 82 -26.43 -10.25 7.23
C ASP A 82 -25.24 -11.10 7.66
N PHE A 83 -24.04 -10.69 7.26
CA PHE A 83 -22.78 -11.38 7.57
C PHE A 83 -22.51 -11.53 9.07
N VAL A 84 -23.05 -10.63 9.91
CA VAL A 84 -22.86 -10.68 11.36
C VAL A 84 -23.77 -11.73 12.00
N ARG A 85 -25.00 -11.89 11.50
CA ARG A 85 -25.99 -12.82 12.06
C ARG A 85 -25.94 -14.21 11.45
N GLU A 86 -25.63 -14.33 10.17
CA GLU A 86 -25.60 -15.61 9.47
C GLU A 86 -24.46 -16.49 10.03
N PRO A 87 -24.74 -17.72 10.50
CA PRO A 87 -23.75 -18.54 11.21
C PRO A 87 -22.46 -18.81 10.46
N PHE A 88 -22.51 -19.09 9.15
CA PHE A 88 -21.33 -19.39 8.35
C PHE A 88 -20.42 -18.15 8.21
N PHE A 89 -20.97 -17.02 7.78
CA PHE A 89 -20.23 -15.77 7.64
C PHE A 89 -19.77 -15.22 8.99
N ARG A 90 -20.52 -15.45 10.07
CA ARG A 90 -20.09 -15.08 11.42
C ARG A 90 -18.86 -15.87 11.85
N GLN A 91 -18.81 -17.18 11.59
CA GLN A 91 -17.61 -17.99 11.86
C GLN A 91 -16.42 -17.52 11.01
N LEU A 92 -16.67 -17.20 9.74
CA LEU A 92 -15.65 -16.69 8.82
C LEU A 92 -15.10 -15.33 9.27
N LEU A 93 -15.97 -14.42 9.71
CA LEU A 93 -15.61 -13.14 10.29
C LEU A 93 -14.77 -13.30 11.55
N ILE A 94 -15.16 -14.19 12.47
CA ILE A 94 -14.37 -14.48 13.68
C ILE A 94 -12.98 -14.99 13.28
N ALA A 95 -12.89 -15.90 12.32
CA ALA A 95 -11.61 -16.40 11.81
C ALA A 95 -10.75 -15.29 11.18
N ALA A 96 -11.35 -14.39 10.40
CA ALA A 96 -10.68 -13.23 9.82
C ALA A 96 -10.15 -12.27 10.90
N CYS A 97 -10.96 -11.97 11.93
CA CYS A 97 -10.54 -11.15 13.07
C CYS A 97 -9.39 -11.80 13.85
N LEU A 98 -9.49 -13.10 14.17
CA LEU A 98 -8.42 -13.84 14.84
C LEU A 98 -7.12 -13.84 14.03
N THR A 99 -7.21 -13.99 12.71
CA THR A 99 -6.06 -13.96 11.81
C THR A 99 -5.40 -12.58 11.82
N SER A 100 -6.18 -11.50 11.68
CA SER A 100 -5.66 -10.13 11.76
C SER A 100 -5.01 -9.82 13.10
N MET A 101 -5.59 -10.30 14.22
CA MET A 101 -4.97 -10.14 15.54
C MET A 101 -3.67 -10.93 15.66
N ARG A 102 -3.60 -12.16 15.13
CA ARG A 102 -2.36 -12.96 15.12
C ARG A 102 -1.27 -12.29 14.29
N GLU A 103 -1.60 -11.75 13.12
CA GLU A 103 -0.67 -10.98 12.29
C GLU A 103 -0.14 -9.75 13.04
N LEU A 104 -1.01 -9.01 13.73
CA LEU A 104 -0.61 -7.87 14.54
C LEU A 104 0.34 -8.29 15.67
N LEU A 105 -0.02 -9.32 16.45
CA LEU A 105 0.77 -9.76 17.60
C LEU A 105 2.11 -10.40 17.21
N ARG A 106 2.13 -11.23 16.17
CA ARG A 106 3.33 -12.00 15.78
C ARG A 106 4.24 -11.26 14.81
N GLN A 107 3.68 -10.43 13.93
CA GLN A 107 4.42 -9.78 12.85
C GLN A 107 4.45 -8.25 12.98
N THR A 108 3.77 -7.70 14.00
CA THR A 108 3.58 -6.25 14.14
C THR A 108 2.96 -5.65 12.88
N ARG A 109 2.02 -6.38 12.25
CA ARG A 109 1.42 -6.01 10.97
C ARG A 109 0.39 -4.87 11.16
N ILE A 110 0.89 -3.65 11.33
CA ILE A 110 0.07 -2.46 11.58
C ILE A 110 -0.34 -1.85 10.25
N ARG A 111 -1.64 -1.81 9.99
CA ARG A 111 -2.22 -1.21 8.79
C ARG A 111 -2.20 0.31 8.89
N VAL A 112 -1.71 0.96 7.83
CA VAL A 112 -1.78 2.41 7.66
C VAL A 112 -2.99 2.76 6.77
N SER A 113 -3.55 3.97 6.93
CA SER A 113 -4.68 4.46 6.12
C SER A 113 -4.41 4.32 4.61
N ARG A 114 -5.40 3.85 3.85
CA ARG A 114 -5.23 3.50 2.42
C ARG A 114 -4.76 4.69 1.62
N ASN A 115 -5.26 5.88 1.95
CA ASN A 115 -4.97 7.09 1.17
C ASN A 115 -3.72 7.85 1.67
N LYS A 116 -3.11 7.42 2.78
CA LYS A 116 -1.86 8.01 3.30
C LYS A 116 -0.61 7.18 3.00
N ALA A 117 -0.79 5.92 2.61
CA ALA A 117 0.33 5.00 2.44
C ALA A 117 -0.01 3.81 1.53
N ARG A 118 0.93 3.41 0.65
CA ARG A 118 0.74 2.32 -0.33
C ARG A 118 1.99 1.49 -0.54
N ASN A 119 1.77 0.25 -0.94
CA ASN A 119 2.77 -0.54 -1.65
C ASN A 119 2.62 -0.27 -3.15
N MET A 120 3.66 0.22 -3.80
CA MET A 120 3.66 0.57 -5.24
C MET A 120 4.85 -0.08 -5.94
N PHE A 121 4.78 -0.20 -7.26
CA PHE A 121 5.98 -0.50 -8.05
C PHE A 121 6.80 0.76 -8.27
N GLY A 122 8.11 0.61 -8.24
CA GLY A 122 9.09 1.64 -8.55
C GLY A 122 9.45 1.56 -10.02
N ILE A 123 9.37 2.68 -10.71
CA ILE A 123 9.83 2.82 -12.09
C ILE A 123 10.73 4.05 -12.22
N ILE A 124 11.45 4.14 -13.33
CA ILE A 124 12.34 5.27 -13.64
C ILE A 124 11.57 6.30 -14.45
N ASP A 125 11.88 7.57 -14.25
CA ASP A 125 11.41 8.66 -15.09
C ASP A 125 12.08 8.63 -16.47
N GLU A 126 11.42 8.04 -17.45
CA GLU A 126 11.91 7.99 -18.83
C GLU A 126 11.90 9.35 -19.54
N TYR A 127 11.18 10.35 -19.02
CA TYR A 127 11.05 11.69 -19.61
C TYR A 127 12.11 12.68 -19.08
N ASN A 128 12.83 12.33 -18.01
CA ASN A 128 13.85 13.16 -17.38
C ASN A 128 13.34 14.53 -16.85
N VAL A 129 12.12 14.55 -16.32
CA VAL A 129 11.47 15.76 -15.79
C VAL A 129 11.68 15.92 -14.28
N LEU A 130 11.92 14.82 -13.56
CA LEU A 130 12.17 14.82 -12.11
C LEU A 130 13.63 15.12 -11.78
N LYS A 131 13.87 15.96 -10.77
CA LYS A 131 15.22 16.26 -10.26
C LYS A 131 15.64 15.30 -9.13
N LEU A 132 16.87 15.47 -8.66
CA LEU A 132 17.42 14.77 -7.49
C LEU A 132 16.46 14.86 -6.28
N ASP A 133 16.19 13.71 -5.65
CA ASP A 133 15.27 13.54 -4.53
C ASP A 133 13.79 13.94 -4.79
N GLU A 134 13.41 14.10 -6.07
CA GLU A 134 12.02 14.26 -6.49
C GLU A 134 11.43 12.94 -6.99
N VAL A 135 10.14 12.73 -6.67
CA VAL A 135 9.38 11.56 -7.14
C VAL A 135 8.02 11.99 -7.65
N PHE A 136 7.47 11.23 -8.59
CA PHE A 136 6.07 11.34 -8.97
C PHE A 136 5.26 10.21 -8.34
N ILE A 137 4.15 10.56 -7.68
CA ILE A 137 3.23 9.61 -7.07
C ILE A 137 1.79 10.02 -7.39
N GLN A 138 1.11 9.15 -8.12
CA GLN A 138 -0.33 9.23 -8.38
C GLN A 138 -0.96 7.90 -8.01
N HIS A 139 -1.95 7.92 -7.12
CA HIS A 139 -2.59 6.70 -6.65
C HIS A 139 -4.10 6.73 -6.84
N THR A 140 -4.67 5.56 -7.06
CA THR A 140 -6.12 5.36 -7.05
C THR A 140 -6.61 5.57 -5.61
N ARG A 141 -7.61 6.44 -5.42
CA ARG A 141 -8.29 6.58 -4.12
C ARG A 141 -9.13 5.34 -3.89
N LEU A 142 -8.89 4.69 -2.76
CA LEU A 142 -9.78 3.64 -2.29
C LEU A 142 -10.79 4.29 -1.34
N ASN A 143 -12.03 3.84 -1.39
CA ASN A 143 -13.04 4.24 -0.43
C ASN A 143 -12.57 3.75 0.95
N ASP A 144 -12.11 4.69 1.79
CA ASP A 144 -11.97 4.50 3.22
C ASP A 144 -13.14 5.23 3.89
N HIS A 145 -13.76 4.61 4.89
CA HIS A 145 -14.87 5.21 5.66
C HIS A 145 -14.46 6.49 6.42
N GLU A 146 -13.17 6.82 6.47
CA GLU A 146 -12.64 8.06 7.03
C GLU A 146 -12.78 9.26 6.07
N ASP A 147 -12.93 9.03 4.75
CA ASP A 147 -13.12 10.09 3.75
C ASP A 147 -14.62 10.29 3.47
N LYS A 148 -15.32 10.94 4.39
CA LYS A 148 -16.76 11.23 4.28
C LYS A 148 -17.14 12.30 3.24
N ASP A 149 -16.18 12.95 2.60
CA ASP A 149 -16.43 14.24 1.92
C ASP A 149 -16.49 14.22 0.39
N THR A 150 -16.49 13.09 -0.32
CA THR A 150 -16.57 13.15 -1.80
C THR A 150 -17.52 12.16 -2.48
N ASN A 151 -18.71 12.66 -2.77
CA ASN A 151 -19.78 12.07 -3.61
C ASN A 151 -19.47 12.03 -5.13
N ASN A 152 -18.20 12.04 -5.56
CA ASN A 152 -17.88 12.06 -7.01
C ASN A 152 -17.60 10.67 -7.58
N LYS A 153 -18.49 10.19 -8.46
CA LYS A 153 -18.42 8.91 -9.21
C LYS A 153 -17.47 8.93 -10.43
N GLY A 154 -16.42 9.75 -10.43
CA GLY A 154 -15.39 9.76 -11.49
C GLY A 154 -14.10 9.09 -11.02
N GLU A 155 -13.21 8.66 -11.94
CA GLU A 155 -11.88 8.11 -11.62
C GLU A 155 -11.18 8.96 -10.55
N LYS A 156 -11.20 8.49 -9.31
CA LYS A 156 -10.70 9.23 -8.15
C LYS A 156 -9.19 8.99 -8.03
N THR A 157 -8.38 9.44 -8.97
CA THR A 157 -6.92 9.49 -8.73
C THR A 157 -6.60 10.65 -7.80
N SER A 158 -5.72 10.43 -6.83
CA SER A 158 -5.15 11.51 -6.02
C SER A 158 -3.73 11.72 -6.48
N ILE A 159 -3.47 12.92 -6.99
CA ILE A 159 -2.10 13.39 -7.20
C ILE A 159 -1.66 14.03 -5.89
N LEU A 160 -0.57 13.51 -5.34
CA LEU A 160 0.11 14.16 -4.24
C LEU A 160 0.99 15.26 -4.85
N HIS A 161 0.90 16.49 -4.34
CA HIS A 161 1.68 17.61 -4.86
C HIS A 161 2.33 18.38 -3.71
N ASN A 162 3.60 18.75 -3.87
CA ASN A 162 4.38 19.54 -2.92
C ASN A 162 4.33 18.99 -1.48
N CYS A 163 4.34 17.67 -1.33
CA CYS A 163 4.42 17.02 -0.03
C CYS A 163 5.66 16.15 0.09
N LYS A 164 6.12 15.94 1.33
CA LYS A 164 7.23 15.03 1.61
C LYS A 164 6.70 13.63 1.86
N VAL A 165 7.37 12.65 1.27
CA VAL A 165 7.08 11.23 1.46
C VAL A 165 8.30 10.49 1.96
N VAL A 166 8.06 9.45 2.75
CA VAL A 166 9.05 8.45 3.10
C VAL A 166 8.87 7.26 2.18
N VAL A 167 9.97 6.78 1.62
CA VAL A 167 10.02 5.56 0.83
C VAL A 167 11.00 4.59 1.46
N THR A 168 10.59 3.32 1.55
CA THR A 168 11.43 2.22 2.01
C THR A 168 11.03 0.92 1.30
N LYS A 169 11.88 -0.11 1.40
CA LYS A 169 11.62 -1.44 0.85
C LYS A 169 11.92 -2.49 1.91
N ASN A 170 11.13 -3.55 1.92
CA ASN A 170 11.39 -4.69 2.77
C ASN A 170 12.31 -5.69 2.07
N PRO A 171 13.23 -6.35 2.79
CA PRO A 171 13.58 -6.09 4.20
C PRO A 171 14.44 -4.83 4.36
N CYS A 172 14.20 -4.03 5.39
CA CYS A 172 15.02 -2.85 5.72
C CYS A 172 15.79 -3.10 7.02
N TYR A 173 17.08 -2.73 7.05
CA TYR A 173 17.97 -3.01 8.19
C TYR A 173 18.75 -1.78 8.66
N HIS A 174 19.12 -0.91 7.72
CA HIS A 174 19.88 0.29 8.03
C HIS A 174 18.94 1.50 8.06
N PRO A 175 19.16 2.49 8.96
CA PRO A 175 18.38 3.73 8.93
C PRO A 175 18.40 4.38 7.54
N GLY A 176 19.48 4.25 6.78
CA GLY A 176 19.60 4.74 5.40
C GLY A 176 18.58 4.16 4.41
N ASP A 177 18.05 2.96 4.67
CA ASP A 177 17.02 2.31 3.84
C ASP A 177 15.66 3.01 3.89
N ILE A 178 15.54 4.04 4.74
CA ILE A 178 14.39 4.94 4.82
C ILE A 178 14.83 6.30 4.25
N ARG A 179 14.38 6.58 3.02
CA ARG A 179 14.67 7.84 2.33
C ARG A 179 13.44 8.74 2.27
N ARG A 180 13.69 10.04 2.21
CA ARG A 180 12.66 11.07 2.10
C ARG A 180 12.75 11.71 0.72
N PHE A 181 11.64 11.80 0.04
CA PHE A 181 11.53 12.42 -1.28
C PHE A 181 10.49 13.55 -1.25
N THR A 182 10.61 14.45 -2.22
CA THR A 182 9.61 15.49 -2.49
C THR A 182 8.73 15.03 -3.64
N VAL A 183 7.41 15.06 -3.45
CA VAL A 183 6.48 14.69 -4.53
C VAL A 183 6.21 15.90 -5.41
N VAL A 184 6.52 15.77 -6.70
CA VAL A 184 6.29 16.78 -7.73
C VAL A 184 5.37 16.20 -8.80
N SER A 185 4.54 17.06 -9.40
CA SER A 185 3.63 16.65 -10.49
C SER A 185 4.09 17.23 -11.82
N HIS A 186 4.24 16.34 -12.81
CA HIS A 186 4.53 16.68 -14.21
C HIS A 186 3.43 16.12 -15.10
N GLU A 187 3.05 16.83 -16.17
CA GLU A 187 1.97 16.43 -17.07
C GLU A 187 2.33 15.13 -17.80
N GLU A 188 3.60 15.02 -18.17
CA GLU A 188 4.24 13.89 -18.84
C GLU A 188 4.02 12.58 -18.08
N LEU A 189 3.98 12.65 -16.74
CA LEU A 189 3.88 11.48 -15.86
C LEU A 189 2.44 11.16 -15.42
N LYS A 190 1.44 11.99 -15.73
CA LYS A 190 0.05 11.82 -15.23
C LYS A 190 -0.66 10.56 -15.70
N HIS A 191 -0.19 9.94 -16.77
CA HIS A 191 -0.72 8.67 -17.24
C HIS A 191 -0.34 7.49 -16.32
N LEU A 192 0.71 7.64 -15.51
CA LEU A 192 1.21 6.62 -14.59
C LEU A 192 0.36 6.62 -13.31
N LYS A 193 -0.16 5.44 -12.92
CA LYS A 193 -1.06 5.24 -11.77
C LYS A 193 -0.59 4.06 -10.91
N ASP A 194 -0.70 4.23 -9.59
CA ASP A 194 -0.35 3.22 -8.58
C ASP A 194 1.12 2.73 -8.64
N VAL A 195 1.99 3.62 -9.11
CA VAL A 195 3.45 3.47 -9.19
C VAL A 195 4.13 4.67 -8.56
N ILE A 196 5.38 4.49 -8.12
CA ILE A 196 6.29 5.57 -7.75
C ILE A 196 7.35 5.72 -8.83
N VAL A 197 7.49 6.93 -9.37
CA VAL A 197 8.49 7.24 -10.40
C VAL A 197 9.66 7.94 -9.73
N PHE A 198 10.86 7.40 -9.91
CA PHE A 198 12.10 7.96 -9.40
C PHE A 198 12.84 8.73 -10.50
N SER A 199 13.54 9.80 -10.13
CA SER A 199 14.43 10.49 -11.05
C SER A 199 15.56 9.57 -11.53
N GLN A 200 15.95 9.74 -12.79
CA GLN A 200 17.17 9.16 -13.35
C GLN A 200 18.42 10.04 -13.14
N GLN A 201 18.26 11.25 -12.56
CA GLN A 201 19.34 12.21 -12.34
C GLN A 201 20.12 11.96 -11.05
N ASP A 202 19.77 10.93 -10.28
CA ASP A 202 20.48 10.58 -9.06
C ASP A 202 21.84 9.93 -9.38
N ASP A 203 22.92 10.37 -8.73
CA ASP A 203 24.27 9.75 -8.86
C ASP A 203 24.27 8.25 -8.57
N CYS A 204 23.36 7.82 -7.68
CA CYS A 204 23.08 6.42 -7.38
C CYS A 204 21.56 6.22 -7.49
N PRO A 205 21.05 5.23 -8.25
CA PRO A 205 19.62 5.01 -8.41
C PRO A 205 18.89 4.92 -7.06
N ALA A 206 17.76 5.59 -6.93
CA ALA A 206 16.98 5.60 -5.68
C ALA A 206 16.68 4.18 -5.16
N SER A 207 16.49 3.21 -6.04
CA SER A 207 16.28 1.80 -5.69
C SER A 207 17.48 1.17 -4.96
N HIS A 208 18.70 1.50 -5.39
CA HIS A 208 19.95 1.06 -4.74
C HIS A 208 20.14 1.72 -3.38
N GLN A 209 19.73 2.99 -3.25
CA GLN A 209 19.80 3.68 -1.98
C GLN A 209 18.75 3.19 -0.95
N ILE A 210 17.75 2.42 -1.39
CA ILE A 210 16.69 1.86 -0.56
C ILE A 210 16.89 0.34 -0.45
N SER A 211 17.67 -0.09 0.53
CA SER A 211 17.99 -1.51 0.78
C SER A 211 18.78 -2.20 -0.35
N GLY A 212 19.53 -1.46 -1.17
CA GLY A 212 20.38 -2.07 -2.21
C GLY A 212 19.59 -2.82 -3.27
N SER A 213 18.40 -2.33 -3.61
CA SER A 213 17.44 -3.10 -4.39
C SER A 213 17.34 -2.68 -5.84
N ASP A 214 16.90 -3.59 -6.69
CA ASP A 214 16.54 -3.27 -8.08
C ASP A 214 15.03 -3.03 -8.22
N LEU A 215 14.63 -2.53 -9.39
CA LEU A 215 13.22 -2.25 -9.73
C LEU A 215 12.46 -3.49 -10.22
N ASP A 216 13.18 -4.57 -10.53
CA ASP A 216 12.63 -5.76 -11.20
C ASP A 216 11.82 -6.66 -10.28
N ASP A 217 12.02 -6.57 -8.97
CA ASP A 217 11.29 -7.37 -7.98
C ASP A 217 10.93 -6.57 -6.73
N GLY A 218 9.64 -6.56 -6.39
CA GLY A 218 9.13 -6.09 -5.10
C GLY A 218 8.43 -4.74 -5.12
N PHE A 219 7.72 -4.47 -4.04
CA PHE A 219 6.97 -3.24 -3.83
C PHE A 219 7.75 -2.27 -2.95
N GLN A 220 7.75 -1.01 -3.34
CA GLN A 220 8.22 0.11 -2.56
C GLN A 220 7.08 0.58 -1.66
N LYS A 221 7.38 0.73 -0.38
CA LYS A 221 6.47 1.27 0.62
C LYS A 221 6.58 2.77 0.60
N TYR A 222 5.47 3.46 0.37
CA TYR A 222 5.39 4.91 0.51
C TYR A 222 4.52 5.27 1.73
N PHE A 223 4.94 6.28 2.49
CA PHE A 223 4.16 6.92 3.54
C PHE A 223 4.24 8.43 3.41
N ARG A 224 3.10 9.12 3.53
CA ARG A 224 3.09 10.58 3.64
C ARG A 224 3.58 11.01 5.03
N ILE A 225 4.46 12.00 5.08
CA ILE A 225 4.82 12.69 6.33
C ILE A 225 3.81 13.82 6.52
N GLU A 226 3.06 13.77 7.61
CA GLU A 226 2.23 14.89 8.11
C GLU A 226 2.83 15.43 9.40
#